data_AF-A0A6B9G9Z3-F1
#
_entry.id   AF-A0A6B9G9Z3-F1
#
_cell.length_a   1.000
_cell.length_b   1.000
_cell.length_c   1.000
_cell.angle_alpha   90.00
_cell.angle_beta   90.00
_cell.angle_gamma   90.00
#
_symmetry.space_group_name_H-M   'P 1'
#
loop_
_entity.id
_entity.type
_entity.pdbx_description
1 polymer ?
#
loop_
_entity_poly.entity_id
_entity_poly.type
_entity_poly.pdbx_seq_one_letter_code
_entity_poly.pdbx_strand_id
1 'polypeptide(L)' 'MNIPKDSYTIDEISNESLCFIYENMMWKIFYSERGQRTEERYYSNEDDACQAFLQRLTHMLGI' A
#
# COMPACT_ATOMS: atom_id res chain seq x y z
N MET A 1 2.22 -9.94 14.24
CA MET A 1 1.04 -9.73 13.37
C MET A 1 0.95 -10.86 12.37
N ASN A 2 -0.24 -11.41 12.14
CA ASN A 2 -0.48 -12.43 11.10
C ASN A 2 -1.25 -11.73 9.97
N ILE A 3 -0.51 -11.10 9.06
CA ILE A 3 -1.06 -10.34 7.93
C ILE A 3 -1.09 -11.29 6.72
N PRO A 4 -2.23 -11.45 6.03
CA PRO A 4 -2.27 -12.27 4.83
C PRO A 4 -1.33 -11.68 3.77
N LYS A 5 -0.50 -12.53 3.15
CA LYS A 5 0.43 -12.08 2.11
C LYS A 5 -0.30 -11.50 0.90
N ASP A 6 -1.52 -11.95 0.63
CA ASP A 6 -2.35 -11.47 -0.48
C ASP A 6 -2.99 -10.09 -0.21
N SER A 7 -2.96 -9.59 1.04
CA SER A 7 -3.56 -8.30 1.38
C SER A 7 -2.68 -7.10 0.98
N TYR A 8 -1.41 -7.33 0.66
CA TYR A 8 -0.47 -6.27 0.34
C TYR A 8 0.61 -6.70 -0.64
N THR A 9 1.15 -5.72 -1.37
CA THR A 9 2.26 -5.93 -2.29
C THR A 9 3.25 -4.79 -2.16
N ILE A 10 4.54 -5.12 -2.16
CA ILE A 10 5.66 -4.16 -2.09
C ILE A 10 6.44 -4.25 -3.39
N ASP A 11 6.78 -3.13 -4.01
CA ASP A 11 7.50 -3.01 -5.29
C ASP A 11 6.80 -3.63 -6.52
N GLU A 12 5.65 -4.27 -6.34
CA GLU A 12 4.83 -4.85 -7.40
C GLU A 12 3.38 -4.36 -7.29
N ILE A 13 2.59 -4.60 -8.35
CA ILE A 13 1.15 -4.28 -8.37
C ILE A 13 0.39 -5.59 -8.50
N SER A 14 -0.42 -5.91 -7.48
CA SER A 14 -1.28 -7.10 -7.49
C SER A 14 -2.74 -6.69 -7.32
N ASN A 15 -3.64 -7.43 -7.95
CA ASN A 15 -5.07 -7.15 -7.83
C ASN A 15 -5.56 -7.44 -6.40
N GLU A 16 -6.52 -6.65 -5.92
CA GLU A 16 -7.15 -6.77 -4.60
C GLU A 16 -6.16 -6.68 -3.43
N SER A 17 -5.12 -5.85 -3.59
CA SER A 17 -4.05 -5.68 -2.60
C SER A 17 -3.70 -4.21 -2.38
N LEU A 18 -3.24 -3.89 -1.17
CA LEU A 18 -2.63 -2.59 -0.87
C LEU A 18 -1.19 -2.59 -1.40
N CYS A 19 -0.94 -1.79 -2.43
CA CYS A 19 0.36 -1.68 -3.08
C CYS A 19 1.20 -0.56 -2.44
N PHE A 20 2.49 -0.83 -2.28
CA PHE A 20 3.51 0.10 -1.79
C PHE A 20 4.69 0.11 -2.76
N ILE A 21 4.87 1.19 -3.51
CA ILE A 21 5.91 1.28 -4.53
C ILE A 21 6.70 2.58 -4.41
N TYR A 22 7.98 2.55 -4.81
CA TYR A 22 8.78 3.75 -4.97
C TYR A 22 8.97 4.08 -6.45
N GLU A 23 8.38 5.18 -6.92
CA GLU A 23 8.41 5.57 -8.32
C GLU A 23 8.53 7.10 -8.44
N ASN A 24 9.35 7.58 -9.37
CA ASN A 24 9.58 9.01 -9.60
C ASN A 24 10.02 9.78 -8.34
N MET A 25 10.90 9.16 -7.55
CA MET A 25 11.41 9.71 -6.28
C MET A 25 10.34 9.95 -5.21
N MET A 26 9.21 9.25 -5.30
CA MET A 26 8.13 9.30 -4.32
C MET A 26 7.63 7.90 -3.98
N TRP A 27 7.28 7.71 -2.71
CA TRP A 27 6.57 6.54 -2.24
C TRP A 27 5.09 6.70 -2.55
N LYS A 28 4.49 5.68 -3.16
CA LYS A 28 3.09 5.66 -3.55
C LYS A 28 2.40 4.50 -2.85
N ILE A 29 1.25 4.81 -2.24
CA ILE A 29 0.40 3.85 -1.55
C ILE A 29 -0.97 3.91 -2.17
N PHE A 30 -1.44 2.82 -2.74
CA PHE A 30 -2.75 2.73 -3.35
C PHE A 30 -3.31 1.33 -3.21
N TYR A 31 -4.63 1.21 -3.22
CA TYR A 31 -5.26 -0.09 -3.35
C TYR A 31 -5.46 -0.37 -4.85
N SER A 32 -5.09 -1.57 -5.30
CA SER A 32 -5.33 -1.96 -6.69
C SER A 32 -6.57 -2.85 -6.76
N GLU A 33 -7.59 -2.41 -7.49
CA GLU A 33 -8.80 -3.19 -7.71
C GLU A 33 -9.17 -3.17 -9.20
N ARG A 34 -9.29 -4.35 -9.81
CA ARG A 34 -9.64 -4.54 -11.23
C ARG A 34 -8.74 -3.74 -12.17
N GLY A 35 -7.45 -3.66 -11.85
CA GLY A 35 -6.45 -2.90 -12.60
C GLY A 35 -6.54 -1.38 -12.42
N GLN A 36 -7.42 -0.87 -11.55
CA GLN A 36 -7.51 0.53 -11.18
C GLN A 36 -6.79 0.78 -9.86
N ARG A 37 -6.19 1.96 -9.73
CA ARG A 37 -5.61 2.43 -8.47
C ARG A 37 -6.63 3.31 -7.76
N THR A 38 -6.99 2.95 -6.54
CA THR A 38 -7.92 3.73 -5.72
C THR A 38 -7.19 4.28 -4.50
N GLU A 39 -7.67 5.43 -4.03
CA GLU A 39 -7.17 6.10 -2.83
C GLU A 39 -5.62 6.24 -2.80
N GLU A 40 -5.05 6.66 -3.94
CA GLU A 40 -3.61 6.83 -4.10
C GLU A 40 -3.10 7.98 -3.23
N ARG A 41 -2.05 7.71 -2.45
CA ARG A 41 -1.36 8.68 -1.60
C ARG A 41 0.12 8.67 -1.93
N TYR A 42 0.73 9.84 -1.85
CA TYR A 42 2.13 10.08 -2.21
C TYR A 42 2.89 10.62 -1.01
N TYR A 43 4.11 10.13 -0.82
CA TYR A 43 4.97 10.49 0.29
C TYR A 43 6.40 10.69 -0.20
N SER A 44 7.05 11.75 0.28
CA SER A 44 8.45 12.04 -0.04
C SER A 44 9.43 11.33 0.91
N ASN A 45 8.94 10.85 2.05
CA ASN A 45 9.70 10.17 3.09
C ASN A 45 9.24 8.72 3.23
N GLU A 46 10.19 7.79 3.36
CA GLU A 46 9.91 6.36 3.54
C GLU A 46 9.21 6.07 4.87
N ASP A 47 9.61 6.73 5.95
CA ASP A 47 9.06 6.51 7.30
C ASP A 47 7.57 6.88 7.37
N ASP A 48 7.22 8.07 6.86
CA ASP A 48 5.81 8.50 6.72
C ASP A 48 5.01 7.51 5.86
N ALA A 49 5.61 7.04 4.76
CA ALA A 49 4.95 6.11 3.86
C ALA A 49 4.73 4.74 4.53
N CYS A 50 5.73 4.20 5.21
CA CYS A 50 5.65 2.95 5.95
C CYS A 50 4.61 3.03 7.08
N GLN A 51 4.59 4.14 7.82
CA GLN A 51 3.60 4.35 8.88
C GLN A 51 2.17 4.40 8.30
N ALA A 52 1.97 5.17 7.23
CA ALA A 52 0.67 5.26 6.57
C ALA A 52 0.22 3.93 5.93
N PHE A 53 1.16 3.19 5.35
CA PHE A 53 0.93 1.86 4.79
C PHE A 53 0.45 0.89 5.86
N LEU A 54 1.19 0.79 6.97
CA LEU A 54 0.84 -0.10 8.07
C LEU A 54 -0.52 0.28 8.67
N GLN A 55 -0.77 1.57 8.90
CA GLN A 55 -2.06 2.05 9.42
C GLN A 55 -3.25 1.68 8.50
N ARG A 56 -3.10 1.80 7.18
CA ARG A 56 -4.14 1.39 6.23
C ARG A 56 -4.32 -0.12 6.23
N LEU A 57 -3.24 -0.87 6.24
CA LEU A 57 -3.27 -2.33 6.23
C LEU A 57 -3.96 -2.89 7.48
N THR A 58 -3.66 -2.36 8.66
CA THR A 58 -4.33 -2.75 9.91
C THR A 58 -5.80 -2.34 9.90
N HIS A 59 -6.12 -1.14 9.39
CA HIS A 59 -7.51 -0.68 9.25
C HIS A 59 -8.34 -1.56 8.31
N MET A 60 -7.78 -1.98 7.17
CA MET A 60 -8.43 -2.88 6.21
C MET A 60 -8.66 -4.28 6.81
N LEU A 61 -7.72 -4.77 7.61
CA LEU A 61 -7.80 -6.09 8.25
C LEU A 61 -8.61 -6.09 9.55
N GLY A 62 -8.95 -4.93 10.09
CA GLY A 62 -9.70 -4.79 11.34
C GLY A 62 -8.93 -5.25 12.58
N ILE A 63 -7.60 -5.09 12.58
CA ILE A 63 -6.69 -5.53 13.66
C ILE A 63 -5.99 -4.37 14.36
#